data_AF-A0A536Q973-F1
#
_entry.id   AF-A0A536Q973-F1
#
_cell.length_a   1.000
_cell.length_b   1.000
_cell.length_c   1.000
_cell.angle_alpha   90.00
_cell.angle_beta   90.00
_cell.angle_gamma   90.00
#
_symmetry.space_group_name_H-M   'P 1'
#
loop_
_entity.id
_entity.type
_entity.pdbx_description
1 polymer ?
#
loop_
_entity_poly.entity_id
_entity_poly.type
_entity_poly.pdbx_seq_one_letter_code
_entity_poly.pdbx_strand_id
1 'polypeptide(L)' 'MVVGFAIVAAWELVTAAGVIGFRRPIYNALALVGNMLGLAVLFLMLNAQFLFAAQVIVYAGAV' A
#
# COMPACT_ATOMS: atom_id res chain seq x y z
N MET A 1 -8.30 -17.43 -2.61
CA MET A 1 -7.69 -16.34 -1.82
C MET A 1 -6.18 -16.15 -2.06
N VAL A 2 -5.42 -17.17 -2.49
CA VAL A 2 -3.97 -17.01 -2.76
C VAL A 2 -3.64 -16.09 -3.94
N VAL A 3 -4.38 -16.20 -5.05
CA VAL A 3 -4.10 -15.39 -6.26
C VAL A 3 -4.28 -13.90 -5.99
N GLY A 4 -5.38 -13.51 -5.33
CA GLY A 4 -5.61 -12.11 -4.95
C GLY A 4 -4.52 -11.56 -4.04
N PHE A 5 -4.12 -12.33 -3.03
CA PHE A 5 -2.99 -11.96 -2.15
C PHE A 5 -1.69 -11.78 -2.95
N ALA A 6 -1.36 -12.71 -3.86
CA ALA A 6 -0.14 -12.63 -4.67
C ALA A 6 -0.12 -11.40 -5.58
N ILE A 7 -1.25 -11.00 -6.15
CA ILE A 7 -1.37 -9.79 -6.97
C ILE A 7 -1.07 -8.54 -6.12
N VAL A 8 -1.68 -8.44 -4.94
CA VAL A 8 -1.47 -7.29 -4.04
C VAL A 8 -0.03 -7.29 -3.49
N ALA A 9 0.53 -8.44 -3.17
CA ALA A 9 1.93 -8.55 -2.74
C ALA A 9 2.92 -8.14 -3.85
N ALA A 10 2.64 -8.48 -5.11
CA ALA A 10 3.45 -8.00 -6.23
C ALA A 10 3.33 -6.48 -6.41
N TRP A 11 2.12 -5.93 -6.22
CA TRP A 11 1.89 -4.49 -6.23
C TRP A 11 2.71 -3.76 -5.15
N GLU A 12 2.82 -4.33 -3.95
CA GLU A 12 3.66 -3.77 -2.87
C GLU A 12 5.12 -3.63 -3.31
N LEU A 13 5.68 -4.65 -3.96
CA LEU A 13 7.07 -4.61 -4.44
C LEU A 13 7.28 -3.54 -5.52
N VAL A 14 6.34 -3.42 -6.47
CA VAL A 14 6.42 -2.44 -7.55
C VAL A 14 6.33 -1.01 -7.00
N THR A 15 5.38 -0.76 -6.09
CA THR A 15 5.19 0.56 -5.48
C THR A 15 6.35 0.93 -4.55
N ALA A 16 6.87 0.00 -3.76
CA ALA A 16 8.05 0.22 -2.93
C ALA A 16 9.29 0.57 -3.78
N ALA A 17 9.50 -0.13 -4.91
CA ALA A 17 10.55 0.21 -5.86
C ALA A 17 10.34 1.62 -6.45
N GLY A 18 9.09 2.02 -6.71
CA GLY A 18 8.72 3.37 -7.12
C GLY A 18 9.09 4.44 -6.09
N VAL A 19 8.80 4.21 -4.80
CA VAL A 19 9.10 5.14 -3.69
C VAL A 19 10.57 5.52 -3.62
N ILE A 20 11.46 4.55 -3.84
CA ILE A 20 12.92 4.77 -3.79
C ILE A 20 13.52 5.11 -5.17
N GLY A 21 12.81 4.77 -6.25
CA GLY A 21 13.31 4.86 -7.62
C GLY A 21 12.99 6.19 -8.32
N PHE A 22 11.87 6.85 -8.01
CA PHE A 22 11.57 8.12 -8.66
C PHE A 22 12.40 9.27 -8.07
N ARG A 23 12.79 10.21 -8.95
CA ARG A 23 13.57 11.40 -8.58
C ARG A 23 12.71 12.60 -8.24
N ARG A 24 11.42 12.58 -8.62
CA ARG A 24 10.49 13.68 -8.33
C ARG A 24 9.71 13.34 -7.06
N PRO A 25 9.70 14.22 -6.04
CA PRO A 25 9.03 13.96 -4.78
C PRO A 25 7.55 13.58 -4.92
N ILE A 26 6.83 14.20 -5.86
CA ILE A 26 5.42 13.91 -6.12
C ILE A 26 5.22 12.45 -6.53
N TYR A 27 6.06 11.90 -7.42
CA TYR A 27 5.93 10.50 -7.85
C TYR A 27 6.32 9.53 -6.72
N ASN A 28 7.31 9.88 -5.90
CA ASN A 28 7.64 9.08 -4.70
C ASN A 28 6.47 9.04 -3.71
N ALA A 29 5.83 10.18 -3.46
CA ALA A 29 4.68 10.28 -2.58
C ALA A 29 3.48 9.49 -3.12
N LEU A 30 3.19 9.59 -4.42
CA LEU A 30 2.12 8.80 -5.04
C LEU A 30 2.41 7.29 -5.00
N ALA A 31 3.66 6.89 -5.23
CA ALA A 31 4.07 5.50 -5.08
C ALA A 31 3.92 5.02 -3.63
N LEU A 32 4.21 5.88 -2.65
CA LEU A 32 4.05 5.58 -1.23
C LEU A 32 2.58 5.41 -0.86
N VAL A 33 1.69 6.32 -1.31
CA VAL A 33 0.24 6.18 -1.10
C VAL A 33 -0.27 4.89 -1.75
N GLY A 34 0.18 4.57 -2.97
CA GLY A 34 -0.15 3.32 -3.64
C GLY A 34 0.28 2.08 -2.83
N ASN A 35 1.44 2.13 -2.19
CA ASN A 35 1.92 1.10 -1.27
C ASN A 35 1.08 1.02 0.01
N MET A 36 0.75 2.16 0.64
CA MET A 36 -0.06 2.17 1.86
C MET A 36 -1.47 1.61 1.65
N LEU A 37 -2.06 1.86 0.48
CA LEU A 37 -3.35 1.30 0.10
C LEU A 37 -3.28 -0.21 -0.20
N GLY A 38 -2.21 -0.68 -0.86
CA GLY A 38 -1.99 -2.11 -1.06
C GLY A 38 -1.81 -2.86 0.25
N LEU A 39 -1.02 -2.30 1.18
CA LEU A 39 -0.86 -2.84 2.53
C LEU A 39 -2.19 -2.89 3.31
N ALA A 40 -3.04 -1.86 3.17
CA ALA A 40 -4.37 -1.88 3.77
C ALA A 40 -5.19 -3.08 3.25
N VAL A 41 -5.20 -3.30 1.94
CA VAL A 41 -5.90 -4.45 1.33
C VAL A 41 -5.34 -5.77 1.84
N LEU A 42 -4.03 -5.90 2.03
CA LEU A 42 -3.42 -7.09 2.64
C LEU A 42 -3.91 -7.31 4.08
N PHE A 43 -4.00 -6.25 4.89
CA PHE A 43 -4.60 -6.36 6.24
C PHE A 43 -6.03 -6.87 6.19
N LEU A 44 -6.85 -6.37 5.25
CA LEU A 44 -8.22 -6.84 5.10
C LEU A 44 -8.26 -8.33 4.69
N MET A 45 -7.43 -8.75 3.73
CA MET A 45 -7.33 -10.15 3.32
C MET A 45 -6.86 -11.09 4.44
N LEU A 46 -6.05 -10.57 5.37
CA LEU A 46 -5.56 -11.28 6.54
C LEU A 46 -6.49 -11.18 7.76
N ASN A 47 -7.73 -10.73 7.58
CA ASN A 47 -8.74 -10.55 8.64
C ASN A 47 -8.32 -9.55 9.75
N ALA A 48 -7.60 -8.49 9.39
CA ALA A 48 -7.21 -7.39 10.27
C ALA A 48 -7.96 -6.10 9.92
N GLN A 49 -9.27 -6.06 10.18
CA GLN A 49 -10.17 -4.98 9.72
C GLN A 49 -9.88 -3.63 10.39
N PHE A 50 -9.52 -3.63 11.68
CA PHE A 50 -9.14 -2.40 12.37
C PHE A 50 -7.87 -1.79 11.78
N LEU A 51 -6.86 -2.61 11.50
CA LEU A 51 -5.61 -2.16 10.86
C LEU A 51 -5.87 -1.66 9.44
N PHE A 52 -6.72 -2.33 8.66
CA PHE A 52 -7.16 -1.83 7.35
C PHE A 52 -7.74 -0.41 7.46
N ALA A 53 -8.69 -0.19 8.37
CA ALA A 53 -9.32 1.12 8.54
C ALA A 53 -8.31 2.18 9.02
N ALA A 54 -7.47 1.86 10.01
CA ALA A 54 -6.45 2.76 10.52
C ALA A 54 -5.43 3.13 9.43
N GLN A 55 -5.03 2.16 8.59
CA GLN A 55 -4.11 2.37 7.48
C GLN A 55 -4.67 3.36 6.45
N VAL A 56 -5.94 3.23 6.08
CA VAL A 56 -6.57 4.12 5.10
C VAL A 56 -6.79 5.52 5.69
N ILE A 57 -7.28 5.61 6.92
CA ILE A 57 -7.70 6.89 7.52
C ILE A 57 -6.49 7.72 7.99
N VAL A 58 -5.56 7.09 8.71
CA VAL A 58 -4.45 7.80 9.35
C VAL A 58 -3.26 7.89 8.40
N TYR A 59 -2.77 6.75 7.95
CA TYR A 59 -1.52 6.71 7.18
C TYR A 59 -1.69 7.22 5.76
N ALA A 60 -2.64 6.68 4.99
CA ALA A 60 -2.87 7.16 3.61
C ALA A 60 -3.66 8.48 3.56
N GLY A 61 -4.51 8.74 4.56
CA GLY A 61 -5.47 9.84 4.55
C GLY A 61 -4.99 11.13 5.23
N ALA A 62 -4.00 11.07 6.12
CA ALA A 62 -3.59 12.23 6.92
C ALA A 62 -2.09 12.53 6.90
N VAL A 63 -1.23 11.51 6.80
CA VAL A 63 0.24 11.66 6.76
C VAL A 63 0.70 11.99 5.34
#